data_AF-A0A7K8RN46-F1
#
_entry.id   AF-A0A7K8RN46-F1
#
_cell.length_a   1.000
_cell.length_b   1.000
_cell.length_c   1.000
_cell.angle_alpha   90.00
_cell.angle_beta   90.00
_cell.angle_gamma   90.00
#
_symmetry.space_group_name_H-M   'P 1'
#
loop_
_entity.id
_entity.type
_entity.pdbx_description
1 polymer ?
#
loop_
_entity_poly.entity_id
_entity_poly.type
_entity_poly.pdbx_seq_one_letter_code
_entity_poly.pdbx_strand_id
1 'polypeptide(L)'
;IHPSVQEALVESRPVVALESTIITHGMAYPLNLSMAREVEEIVRANGAVPATVGILRGQIHVGLTEEELEFLASSKNAVKVSRRDFPFVLSQGLSGGTTVSGTMIVAHKAGIPVFVTGGIGGVHRHGENTLDVSADLTELGRTPVAVVSAGAKSILDIGRTLEYLETQGVCVAAFGESREFPAFFSRQSGFQAPYHVQDEEEAAKLIDSALGLGLSSGVLIAVPCPQERAAQGQAIEEAIQQALSQARSKGITGKDVTPFLLQRLTELTDGKSLDSNLALIQNNARVGSCIAVALSKLQKAKRKRSQPGQEDMTAPQPVVIGGINVDFIAKAQNPEILGGGQTNAGRVRRTFGGVGRNLADCLSRLGQAPLLLSAVGKDEHLESVLHYCHHMDMSGVLQLEGESTATYCAVISSAGELSLGLGDMDIHHQITEQYVSQFKENLCQAPLVCIDGNVPLSTIQYVCQLAREHQLAVCYEPTDENKASKPFLSDSWKALTYISPNLQELRAINRTLGNPVPAGIEYSE
;
A
#
# COMPACT_ATOMS: atom_id res chain seq x y z
N ILE A 1 2.35 12.00 -5.85
CA ILE A 1 3.44 11.03 -6.13
C ILE A 1 4.06 11.45 -7.46
N HIS A 2 5.39 11.55 -7.52
CA HIS A 2 6.10 11.93 -8.75
C HIS A 2 5.90 10.88 -9.84
N PRO A 3 5.74 11.25 -11.13
CA PRO A 3 5.48 10.28 -12.21
C PRO A 3 6.46 9.11 -12.29
N SER A 4 7.77 9.36 -12.11
CA SER A 4 8.78 8.28 -12.14
C SER A 4 8.62 7.27 -11.00
N VAL A 5 8.18 7.72 -9.83
CA VAL A 5 7.89 6.84 -8.69
C VAL A 5 6.60 6.07 -8.94
N GLN A 6 5.57 6.75 -9.47
CA GLN A 6 4.30 6.13 -9.82
C GLN A 6 4.49 5.00 -10.86
N GLU A 7 5.22 5.27 -11.93
CA GLU A 7 5.56 4.29 -12.97
C GLU A 7 6.34 3.11 -12.39
N ALA A 8 7.36 3.38 -11.56
CA ALA A 8 8.14 2.33 -10.92
C ALA A 8 7.27 1.40 -10.03
N LEU A 9 6.33 1.97 -9.28
CA LEU A 9 5.39 1.19 -8.47
C LEU A 9 4.48 0.31 -9.33
N VAL A 10 3.93 0.86 -10.42
CA VAL A 10 3.08 0.12 -11.37
C VAL A 10 3.83 -1.05 -12.00
N GLU A 11 5.07 -0.82 -12.44
CA GLU A 11 5.93 -1.84 -13.06
C GLU A 11 6.59 -2.79 -12.05
N SER A 12 6.25 -2.63 -10.75
CA SER A 12 6.87 -3.35 -9.63
C SER A 12 8.40 -3.26 -9.66
N ARG A 13 8.95 -2.15 -10.14
CA ARG A 13 10.36 -1.80 -10.01
C ARG A 13 10.67 -1.43 -8.57
N PRO A 14 11.92 -1.67 -8.11
CA PRO A 14 12.32 -1.35 -6.75
C PRO A 14 12.30 0.16 -6.52
N VAL A 15 11.63 0.59 -5.45
CA VAL A 15 11.54 1.98 -5.00
C VAL A 15 12.06 2.06 -3.57
N VAL A 16 12.86 3.09 -3.27
CA VAL A 16 13.39 3.36 -1.94
C VAL A 16 12.91 4.73 -1.48
N ALA A 17 12.16 4.78 -0.39
CA ALA A 17 11.80 6.04 0.24
C ALA A 17 13.02 6.67 0.93
N LEU A 18 13.06 8.00 0.96
CA LEU A 18 14.09 8.80 1.65
C LEU A 18 13.41 9.91 2.46
N GLU A 19 13.92 10.24 3.65
CA GLU A 19 13.36 11.30 4.49
C GLU A 19 13.91 12.69 4.12
N SER A 20 13.17 13.74 4.47
CA SER A 20 13.59 15.13 4.23
C SER A 20 13.92 15.91 5.50
N THR A 21 13.71 15.35 6.71
CA THR A 21 14.20 15.96 7.96
C THR A 21 15.71 16.08 7.96
N ILE A 22 16.42 15.07 7.44
CA ILE A 22 17.88 15.12 7.35
C ILE A 22 18.36 16.26 6.44
N ILE A 23 17.57 16.61 5.42
CA ILE A 23 17.84 17.70 4.48
C ILE A 23 17.56 19.06 5.15
N THR A 24 16.42 19.19 5.82
CA THR A 24 15.94 20.47 6.38
C THR A 24 16.55 20.81 7.75
N HIS A 25 16.86 19.81 8.58
CA HIS A 25 17.28 19.98 9.98
C HIS A 25 18.53 19.18 10.34
N GLY A 26 19.00 18.25 9.48
CA GLY A 26 20.12 17.37 9.78
C GLY A 26 21.49 17.91 9.36
N MET A 27 21.53 18.74 8.31
CA MET A 27 22.76 19.31 7.75
C MET A 27 22.54 20.76 7.31
N ALA A 28 23.62 21.55 7.26
CA ALA A 28 23.57 22.93 6.79
C ALA A 28 23.61 23.02 5.26
N TYR A 29 22.99 24.06 4.71
CA TYR A 29 23.10 24.40 3.28
C TYR A 29 24.51 24.92 2.94
N PRO A 30 25.12 24.52 1.79
CA PRO A 30 24.58 23.69 0.70
C PRO A 30 24.83 22.19 0.85
N LEU A 31 25.48 21.75 1.93
CA LEU A 31 25.86 20.34 2.09
C LEU A 31 24.66 19.41 2.20
N ASN A 32 23.58 19.85 2.81
CA ASN A 32 22.32 19.10 2.87
C ASN A 32 21.76 18.75 1.48
N LEU A 33 21.83 19.69 0.52
CA LEU A 33 21.40 19.50 -0.86
C LEU A 33 22.34 18.57 -1.61
N SER A 34 23.66 18.77 -1.47
CA SER A 34 24.67 17.89 -2.06
C SER A 34 24.51 16.44 -1.59
N MET A 35 24.31 16.25 -0.28
CA MET A 35 24.08 14.93 0.32
C MET A 35 22.78 14.31 -0.22
N ALA A 36 21.69 15.07 -0.30
CA ALA A 36 20.42 14.55 -0.81
C ALA A 36 20.54 14.08 -2.26
N ARG A 37 21.18 14.88 -3.13
CA ARG A 37 21.46 14.53 -4.53
C ARG A 37 22.30 13.26 -4.65
N GLU A 38 23.37 13.18 -3.87
CA GLU A 38 24.27 12.03 -3.89
C GLU A 38 23.57 10.75 -3.42
N VAL A 39 22.73 10.83 -2.39
CA VAL A 39 21.94 9.68 -1.90
C VAL A 39 20.93 9.23 -2.95
N GLU A 40 20.21 10.15 -3.60
CA GLU A 40 19.32 9.78 -4.70
C GLU A 40 20.09 9.11 -5.84
N GLU A 41 21.29 9.59 -6.16
CA GLU A 41 22.11 9.02 -7.22
C GLU A 41 22.66 7.63 -6.87
N ILE A 42 23.05 7.41 -5.61
CA ILE A 42 23.41 6.07 -5.12
C ILE A 42 22.23 5.12 -5.29
N VAL A 43 21.01 5.56 -4.97
CA VAL A 43 19.81 4.73 -5.12
C VAL A 43 19.59 4.36 -6.60
N ARG A 44 19.70 5.34 -7.51
CA ARG A 44 19.60 5.12 -8.96
C ARG A 44 20.68 4.18 -9.48
N ALA A 45 21.94 4.41 -9.11
CA ALA A 45 23.09 3.62 -9.54
C ALA A 45 23.00 2.15 -9.10
N ASN A 46 22.33 1.88 -7.98
CA ASN A 46 22.07 0.53 -7.48
C ASN A 46 20.76 -0.07 -8.00
N GLY A 47 20.13 0.53 -9.02
CA GLY A 47 19.01 -0.05 -9.75
C GLY A 47 17.63 0.14 -9.09
N ALA A 48 17.51 1.06 -8.14
CA ALA A 48 16.24 1.44 -7.51
C ALA A 48 15.84 2.88 -7.84
N VAL A 49 14.56 3.21 -7.70
CA VAL A 49 14.04 4.57 -7.89
C VAL A 49 13.96 5.29 -6.54
N PRO A 50 14.65 6.43 -6.35
CA PRO A 50 14.55 7.19 -5.12
C PRO A 50 13.20 7.92 -5.04
N ALA A 51 12.62 7.91 -3.84
CA ALA A 51 11.39 8.61 -3.53
C ALA A 51 11.58 9.45 -2.26
N THR A 52 12.28 10.59 -2.40
CA THR A 52 12.39 11.56 -1.31
C THR A 52 11.01 12.09 -0.93
N VAL A 53 10.67 12.00 0.35
CA VAL A 53 9.34 12.37 0.87
C VAL A 53 9.42 13.71 1.57
N GLY A 54 8.62 14.67 1.14
CA GLY A 54 8.55 16.01 1.73
C GLY A 54 7.14 16.57 1.74
N ILE A 55 6.94 17.68 2.45
CA ILE A 55 5.69 18.44 2.38
C ILE A 55 6.02 19.81 1.81
N LEU A 56 5.36 20.18 0.72
CA LEU A 56 5.45 21.50 0.10
C LEU A 56 4.07 22.15 0.09
N ARG A 57 3.97 23.31 0.72
CA ARG A 57 2.75 24.15 0.72
C ARG A 57 1.47 23.38 1.08
N GLY A 58 1.56 22.54 2.12
CA GLY A 58 0.45 21.71 2.61
C GLY A 58 0.15 20.46 1.78
N GLN A 59 0.96 20.13 0.78
CA GLN A 59 0.82 18.92 -0.02
C GLN A 59 1.95 17.94 0.27
N ILE A 60 1.63 16.65 0.30
CA ILE A 60 2.61 15.58 0.48
C ILE A 60 3.18 15.20 -0.89
N HIS A 61 4.50 15.24 -1.00
CA HIS A 61 5.23 14.85 -2.20
C HIS A 61 6.01 13.56 -1.92
N VAL A 62 6.03 12.65 -2.91
CA VAL A 62 6.70 11.35 -2.87
C VAL A 62 7.50 11.24 -4.15
N GLY A 63 8.82 11.38 -4.03
CA GLY A 63 9.68 11.82 -5.13
C GLY A 63 9.59 13.34 -5.26
N LEU A 64 10.69 14.04 -5.02
CA LEU A 64 10.80 15.48 -5.19
C LEU A 64 11.46 15.78 -6.54
N THR A 65 11.07 16.89 -7.18
CA THR A 65 11.88 17.44 -8.27
C THR A 65 13.14 18.09 -7.73
N GLU A 66 14.09 18.38 -8.62
CA GLU A 66 15.33 19.07 -8.27
C GLU A 66 15.05 20.43 -7.60
N GLU A 67 14.07 21.17 -8.13
CA GLU A 67 13.67 22.48 -7.61
C GLU A 67 12.98 22.36 -6.24
N GLU A 68 12.16 21.32 -6.05
CA GLU A 68 11.49 21.05 -4.76
C GLU A 68 12.49 20.62 -3.68
N LEU A 69 13.50 19.84 -4.07
CA LEU A 69 14.61 19.42 -3.20
C LEU A 69 15.44 20.62 -2.77
N GLU A 70 15.84 21.48 -3.72
CA GLU A 70 16.59 22.71 -3.45
C GLU A 70 15.77 23.70 -2.60
N PHE A 71 14.45 23.80 -2.84
CA PHE A 71 13.56 24.59 -2.00
C PHE A 71 13.56 24.12 -0.55
N LEU A 72 13.41 22.80 -0.30
CA LEU A 72 13.46 22.28 1.07
C LEU A 72 14.84 22.46 1.71
N ALA A 73 15.92 22.24 0.96
CA ALA A 73 17.28 22.37 1.47
C ALA A 73 17.67 23.81 1.85
N SER A 74 17.15 24.81 1.12
CA SER A 74 17.40 26.23 1.38
C SER A 74 16.39 26.88 2.35
N SER A 75 15.29 26.19 2.67
CA SER A 75 14.22 26.73 3.52
C SER A 75 14.61 26.80 4.99
N LYS A 76 14.62 28.02 5.54
CA LYS A 76 14.86 28.27 6.98
C LYS A 76 13.63 28.04 7.87
N ASN A 77 12.44 27.98 7.27
CA ASN A 77 11.16 27.90 7.97
C ASN A 77 10.47 26.54 7.77
N ALA A 78 11.18 25.54 7.25
CA ALA A 78 10.63 24.20 7.08
C ALA A 78 10.29 23.60 8.45
N VAL A 79 9.08 23.10 8.61
CA VAL A 79 8.65 22.42 9.84
C VAL A 79 9.28 21.02 9.88
N LYS A 80 9.78 20.58 11.04
CA LYS A 80 10.12 19.16 11.26
C LYS A 80 8.84 18.38 11.50
N VAL A 81 8.48 17.47 10.60
CA VAL A 81 7.18 16.80 10.58
C VAL A 81 7.29 15.35 11.02
N SER A 82 6.83 15.05 12.24
CA SER A 82 6.50 13.71 12.71
C SER A 82 5.00 13.44 12.53
N ARG A 83 4.53 12.24 12.89
CA ARG A 83 3.13 11.82 12.71
C ARG A 83 2.12 12.87 13.21
N ARG A 84 2.35 13.40 14.42
CA ARG A 84 1.41 14.33 15.06
C ARG A 84 1.31 15.67 14.34
N ASP A 85 2.33 16.02 13.56
CA ASP A 85 2.46 17.34 12.95
C ASP A 85 1.75 17.41 11.59
N PHE A 86 1.47 16.26 10.95
CA PHE A 86 0.79 16.20 9.64
C PHE A 86 -0.49 17.02 9.57
N PRO A 87 -1.49 16.85 10.47
CA PRO A 87 -2.76 17.58 10.36
C PRO A 87 -2.55 19.11 10.37
N PHE A 88 -1.64 19.60 11.22
CA PHE A 88 -1.34 21.02 11.32
C PHE A 88 -0.64 21.52 10.06
N VAL A 89 0.47 20.90 9.65
CA VAL A 89 1.27 21.34 8.49
C VAL A 89 0.44 21.34 7.20
N LEU A 90 -0.38 20.30 6.98
CA LEU A 90 -1.24 20.21 5.81
C LEU A 90 -2.36 21.25 5.83
N SER A 91 -3.06 21.42 6.96
CA SER A 91 -4.17 22.39 7.06
C SER A 91 -3.72 23.84 6.90
N GLN A 92 -2.49 24.16 7.31
CA GLN A 92 -1.94 25.52 7.27
C GLN A 92 -1.20 25.83 5.97
N GLY A 93 -1.12 24.88 5.02
CA GLY A 93 -0.37 25.11 3.78
C GLY A 93 1.14 25.28 4.00
N LEU A 94 1.69 24.69 5.07
CA LEU A 94 3.11 24.83 5.43
C LEU A 94 3.98 23.83 4.67
N SER A 95 5.28 24.11 4.61
CA SER A 95 6.28 23.18 4.06
C SER A 95 7.12 22.58 5.19
N GLY A 96 7.57 21.35 5.03
CA GLY A 96 8.30 20.66 6.09
C GLY A 96 9.03 19.41 5.64
N GLY A 97 10.09 19.10 6.39
CA GLY A 97 10.82 17.86 6.24
C GLY A 97 10.16 16.75 7.05
N THR A 98 9.90 15.60 6.43
CA THR A 98 9.34 14.44 7.14
C THR A 98 10.44 13.72 7.91
N THR A 99 10.17 13.36 9.16
CA THR A 99 11.05 12.52 10.01
C THR A 99 10.89 11.05 9.62
N VAL A 100 11.72 10.16 10.15
CA VAL A 100 11.55 8.69 10.01
C VAL A 100 10.08 8.26 10.18
N SER A 101 9.44 8.60 11.31
CA SER A 101 8.00 8.29 11.50
C SER A 101 7.09 8.89 10.41
N GLY A 102 7.34 10.13 9.99
CA GLY A 102 6.54 10.77 8.96
C GLY A 102 6.73 10.15 7.57
N THR A 103 7.97 9.83 7.22
CA THR A 103 8.33 9.19 5.96
C THR A 103 7.75 7.79 5.88
N MET A 104 7.79 7.00 6.95
CA MET A 104 7.18 5.67 7.01
C MET A 104 5.68 5.70 6.68
N ILE A 105 4.93 6.63 7.27
CA ILE A 105 3.48 6.77 7.03
C ILE A 105 3.20 6.99 5.54
N VAL A 106 3.95 7.90 4.92
CA VAL A 106 3.75 8.27 3.52
C VAL A 106 4.24 7.16 2.60
N ALA A 107 5.40 6.56 2.88
CA ALA A 107 5.95 5.45 2.11
C ALA A 107 4.97 4.27 2.08
N HIS A 108 4.42 3.88 3.24
CA HIS A 108 3.42 2.83 3.32
C HIS A 108 2.16 3.15 2.51
N LYS A 109 1.63 4.38 2.65
CA LYS A 109 0.46 4.83 1.87
C LYS A 109 0.73 4.87 0.36
N ALA A 110 1.98 5.06 -0.04
CA ALA A 110 2.41 5.03 -1.44
C ALA A 110 2.78 3.62 -1.92
N GLY A 111 2.70 2.58 -1.08
CA GLY A 111 3.07 1.21 -1.45
C GLY A 111 4.58 0.97 -1.56
N ILE A 112 5.40 1.80 -0.90
CA ILE A 112 6.87 1.66 -0.90
C ILE A 112 7.30 0.85 0.34
N PRO A 113 7.84 -0.36 0.17
CA PRO A 113 8.13 -1.25 1.31
C PRO A 113 9.50 -0.99 1.98
N VAL A 114 10.41 -0.27 1.33
CA VAL A 114 11.78 -0.02 1.84
C VAL A 114 12.05 1.48 1.98
N PHE A 115 12.58 1.87 3.13
CA PHE A 115 12.94 3.24 3.48
C PHE A 115 14.37 3.27 4.03
N VAL A 116 15.20 4.19 3.53
CA VAL A 116 16.56 4.43 4.01
C VAL A 116 16.65 5.75 4.79
N THR A 117 17.32 5.71 5.95
CA THR A 117 17.74 6.90 6.70
C THR A 117 19.19 6.72 7.19
N GLY A 118 19.79 7.77 7.73
CA GLY A 118 21.03 7.65 8.48
C GLY A 118 20.85 6.82 9.74
N GLY A 119 19.87 7.16 10.58
CA GLY A 119 19.68 6.56 11.89
C GLY A 119 18.30 6.88 12.44
N ILE A 120 17.68 5.92 13.12
CA ILE A 120 16.36 6.12 13.72
C ILE A 120 16.45 6.96 15.00
N GLY A 121 15.36 7.62 15.36
CA GLY A 121 15.14 8.04 16.74
C GLY A 121 14.96 6.84 17.67
N GLY A 122 14.92 7.08 18.98
CA GLY A 122 14.83 6.02 19.95
C GLY A 122 14.50 6.52 21.35
N VAL A 123 14.74 5.68 22.35
CA VAL A 123 14.62 6.09 23.75
C VAL A 123 15.82 6.98 24.08
N HIS A 124 15.55 8.20 24.55
CA HIS A 124 16.64 9.07 25.00
C HIS A 124 17.27 8.51 26.29
N ARG A 125 18.50 8.90 26.57
CA ARG A 125 19.17 8.51 27.82
C ARG A 125 18.41 9.12 28.99
N HIS A 126 18.18 8.31 30.03
CA HIS A 126 17.25 8.62 31.14
C HIS A 126 15.76 8.67 30.75
N GLY A 127 15.40 8.12 29.58
CA GLY A 127 14.03 8.03 29.07
C GLY A 127 13.07 7.30 30.00
N GLU A 128 13.56 6.43 30.88
CA GLU A 128 12.77 5.80 31.95
C GLU A 128 12.19 6.80 32.95
N ASN A 129 12.81 7.98 33.10
CA ASN A 129 12.36 9.05 33.98
C ASN A 129 11.69 10.19 33.20
N THR A 130 12.26 10.58 32.06
CA THR A 130 11.77 11.74 31.28
C THR A 130 10.63 11.38 30.33
N LEU A 131 10.47 10.09 30.01
CA LEU A 131 9.59 9.59 28.96
C LEU A 131 9.87 10.22 27.59
N ASP A 132 11.09 10.71 27.37
CA ASP A 132 11.54 11.24 26.09
C ASP A 132 11.87 10.08 25.14
N VAL A 133 10.85 9.65 24.40
CA VAL A 133 10.89 8.52 23.47
C VAL A 133 10.46 8.99 22.09
N SER A 134 11.28 8.72 21.07
CA SER A 134 10.95 9.09 19.69
C SER A 134 9.68 8.39 19.21
N ALA A 135 8.82 9.15 18.53
CA ALA A 135 7.66 8.63 17.83
C ALA A 135 8.01 7.62 16.73
N ASP A 136 9.28 7.57 16.28
CA ASP A 136 9.78 6.59 15.31
C ASP A 136 9.58 5.16 15.79
N LEU A 137 9.77 4.88 17.09
CA LEU A 137 9.63 3.52 17.63
C LEU A 137 8.19 3.03 17.60
N THR A 138 7.25 3.90 18.01
CA THR A 138 5.82 3.60 17.93
C THR A 138 5.34 3.53 16.48
N GLU A 139 5.95 4.27 15.57
CA GLU A 139 5.64 4.16 14.14
C GLU A 139 6.12 2.85 13.54
N LEU A 140 7.33 2.40 13.89
CA LEU A 140 7.83 1.07 13.56
C LEU A 140 6.89 -0.03 14.05
N GLY A 141 6.21 0.14 15.20
CA GLY A 141 5.24 -0.84 15.69
C GLY A 141 3.92 -0.94 14.90
N ARG A 142 3.62 0.01 14.00
CA ARG A 142 2.30 0.10 13.34
C ARG A 142 2.30 0.42 11.85
N THR A 143 3.46 0.55 11.24
CA THR A 143 3.60 0.79 9.81
C THR A 143 4.55 -0.24 9.18
N PRO A 144 4.06 -1.10 8.27
CA PRO A 144 4.84 -2.18 7.67
C PRO A 144 5.74 -1.66 6.55
N VAL A 145 6.81 -0.98 6.96
CA VAL A 145 7.90 -0.50 6.11
C VAL A 145 9.21 -0.98 6.73
N ALA A 146 10.10 -1.52 5.89
CA ALA A 146 11.44 -1.87 6.29
C ALA A 146 12.32 -0.61 6.32
N VAL A 147 12.87 -0.30 7.48
CA VAL A 147 13.76 0.85 7.70
C VAL A 147 15.19 0.35 7.76
N VAL A 148 16.01 0.81 6.81
CA VAL A 148 17.44 0.55 6.73
C VAL A 148 18.18 1.76 7.30
N SER A 149 18.96 1.53 8.35
CA SER A 149 19.64 2.62 9.07
C SER A 149 20.90 2.12 9.79
N ALA A 150 21.75 3.03 10.26
CA ALA A 150 22.92 2.68 11.07
C ALA A 150 22.57 2.41 12.55
N GLY A 151 21.38 1.86 12.80
CA GLY A 151 20.82 1.70 14.13
C GLY A 151 20.22 3.01 14.67
N ALA A 152 20.21 3.15 16.00
CA ALA A 152 19.74 4.34 16.69
C ALA A 152 20.86 5.39 16.76
N LYS A 153 20.51 6.67 16.61
CA LYS A 153 21.47 7.79 16.73
C LYS A 153 22.26 7.71 18.06
N SER A 154 23.58 7.95 18.02
CA SER A 154 24.51 7.80 19.16
C SER A 154 24.13 8.52 20.46
N ILE A 155 23.34 9.59 20.39
CA ILE A 155 22.88 10.32 21.59
C ILE A 155 21.82 9.56 22.41
N LEU A 156 21.28 8.48 21.86
CA LEU A 156 20.18 7.71 22.43
C LEU A 156 20.66 6.56 23.31
N ASP A 157 19.72 5.88 23.96
CA ASP A 157 19.94 4.67 24.73
C ASP A 157 19.57 3.44 23.89
N ILE A 158 20.58 2.72 23.41
CA ILE A 158 20.39 1.58 22.50
C ILE A 158 19.68 0.42 23.20
N GLY A 159 20.08 0.07 24.43
CA GLY A 159 19.46 -1.01 25.20
C GLY A 159 17.96 -0.79 25.39
N ARG A 160 17.57 0.39 25.88
CA ARG A 160 16.15 0.73 26.04
C ARG A 160 15.40 0.84 24.72
N THR A 161 16.09 1.27 23.67
CA THR A 161 15.49 1.32 22.33
C THR A 161 15.14 -0.07 21.83
N LEU A 162 16.02 -1.07 22.02
CA LEU A 162 15.75 -2.45 21.64
C LEU A 162 14.60 -3.07 22.45
N GLU A 163 14.57 -2.86 23.77
CA GLU A 163 13.47 -3.30 24.64
C GLU A 163 12.11 -2.68 24.23
N TYR A 164 12.12 -1.40 23.86
CA TYR A 164 10.90 -0.73 23.40
C TYR A 164 10.46 -1.26 22.03
N LEU A 165 11.39 -1.51 21.11
CA LEU A 165 11.09 -2.11 19.80
C LEU A 165 10.52 -3.53 19.93
N GLU A 166 11.04 -4.33 20.85
CA GLU A 166 10.47 -5.64 21.20
C GLU A 166 9.02 -5.48 21.69
N THR A 167 8.78 -4.55 22.61
CA THR A 167 7.43 -4.25 23.12
C THR A 167 6.46 -3.81 22.01
N GLN A 168 6.95 -3.10 20.99
CA GLN A 168 6.17 -2.67 19.84
C GLN A 168 6.00 -3.75 18.76
N GLY A 169 6.54 -4.96 18.95
CA GLY A 169 6.46 -6.05 17.97
C GLY A 169 7.25 -5.80 16.69
N VAL A 170 8.31 -5.00 16.77
CA VAL A 170 9.17 -4.66 15.61
C VAL A 170 10.20 -5.75 15.41
N CYS A 171 10.30 -6.28 14.19
CA CYS A 171 11.38 -7.20 13.83
C CYS A 171 12.69 -6.43 13.66
N VAL A 172 13.70 -6.72 14.47
CA VAL A 172 15.01 -6.05 14.41
C VAL A 172 16.09 -7.06 14.02
N ALA A 173 16.84 -6.75 12.97
CA ALA A 173 17.98 -7.55 12.50
C ALA A 173 19.22 -6.67 12.27
N ALA A 174 20.38 -7.14 12.72
CA ALA A 174 21.66 -6.58 12.32
C ALA A 174 22.03 -7.09 10.91
N PHE A 175 22.65 -6.24 10.09
CA PHE A 175 23.12 -6.59 8.75
C PHE A 175 24.60 -7.00 8.76
N GLY A 176 24.90 -8.20 8.25
CA GLY A 176 26.24 -8.77 8.15
C GLY A 176 26.42 -10.04 9.00
N GLU A 177 27.67 -10.38 9.31
CA GLU A 177 28.07 -11.67 9.90
C GLU A 177 27.70 -11.87 11.38
N SER A 178 27.22 -10.83 12.07
CA SER A 178 27.00 -10.88 13.51
C SER A 178 25.70 -10.20 13.93
N ARG A 179 25.26 -10.49 15.15
CA ARG A 179 24.13 -9.84 15.80
C ARG A 179 24.49 -8.50 16.46
N GLU A 180 25.73 -8.03 16.35
CA GLU A 180 26.14 -6.76 16.95
C GLU A 180 25.28 -5.62 16.40
N PHE A 181 24.57 -4.93 17.28
CA PHE A 181 23.77 -3.78 16.89
C PHE A 181 24.69 -2.55 16.73
N PRO A 182 24.67 -1.83 15.60
CA PRO A 182 25.54 -0.68 15.41
C PRO A 182 25.10 0.53 16.25
N ALA A 183 26.08 1.30 16.73
CA ALA A 183 25.89 2.56 17.46
C ALA A 183 26.08 3.76 16.52
N PHE A 184 25.38 3.77 15.38
CA PHE A 184 25.42 4.85 14.37
C PHE A 184 26.81 5.09 13.78
N PHE A 185 27.67 5.83 14.47
CA PHE A 185 29.07 6.04 14.06
C PHE A 185 29.95 4.83 14.33
N SER A 186 29.67 4.03 15.37
CA SER A 186 30.46 2.83 15.67
C SER A 186 29.77 1.55 15.19
N ARG A 187 30.57 0.60 14.72
CA ARG A 187 30.12 -0.76 14.38
C ARG A 187 29.76 -1.58 15.62
N GLN A 188 30.26 -1.19 16.79
CA GLN A 188 30.07 -1.90 18.05
C GLN A 188 29.34 -1.01 19.06
N SER A 189 28.24 -1.49 19.59
CA SER A 189 27.49 -0.81 20.66
C SER A 189 27.59 -1.53 22.00
N GLY A 190 28.01 -2.79 22.01
CA GLY A 190 27.90 -3.68 23.16
C GLY A 190 26.50 -4.28 23.33
N PHE A 191 25.56 -4.00 22.42
CA PHE A 191 24.22 -4.58 22.38
C PHE A 191 24.04 -5.50 21.18
N GLN A 192 23.21 -6.52 21.33
CA GLN A 192 22.90 -7.48 20.27
C GLN A 192 21.48 -7.24 19.76
N ALA A 193 21.31 -7.22 18.43
CA ALA A 193 20.02 -7.34 17.79
C ALA A 193 19.41 -8.75 18.06
N PRO A 194 18.08 -8.91 18.09
CA PRO A 194 17.43 -10.22 18.20
C PRO A 194 17.81 -11.20 17.08
N TYR A 195 17.99 -10.69 15.87
CA TYR A 195 18.33 -11.47 14.68
C TYR A 195 19.48 -10.81 13.89
N HIS A 196 20.01 -11.53 12.91
CA HIS A 196 20.92 -10.97 11.89
C HIS A 196 20.56 -11.55 10.53
N VAL A 197 20.91 -10.82 9.47
CA VAL A 197 20.81 -11.23 8.07
C VAL A 197 22.17 -11.00 7.42
N GLN A 198 22.68 -12.00 6.70
CA GLN A 198 24.06 -11.98 6.20
C GLN A 198 24.24 -11.02 5.01
N ASP A 199 23.22 -10.95 4.15
CA ASP A 199 23.27 -10.22 2.89
C ASP A 199 21.91 -9.61 2.52
N GLU A 200 21.88 -8.92 1.38
CA GLU A 200 20.68 -8.25 0.89
C GLU A 200 19.58 -9.23 0.46
N GLU A 201 19.90 -10.48 0.12
CA GLU A 201 18.92 -11.50 -0.25
C GLU A 201 18.19 -12.06 0.98
N GLU A 202 18.91 -12.31 2.07
CA GLU A 202 18.31 -12.70 3.35
C GLU A 202 17.46 -11.58 3.94
N ALA A 203 17.95 -10.33 3.88
CA ALA A 203 17.16 -9.17 4.28
C ALA A 203 15.87 -9.04 3.46
N ALA A 204 15.94 -9.26 2.13
CA ALA A 204 14.76 -9.27 1.27
C ALA A 204 13.77 -10.39 1.63
N LYS A 205 14.24 -11.61 1.93
CA LYS A 205 13.38 -12.72 2.37
C LYS A 205 12.69 -12.42 3.71
N LEU A 206 13.41 -11.80 4.65
CA LEU A 206 12.85 -11.37 5.93
C LEU A 206 11.72 -10.36 5.73
N ILE A 207 11.95 -9.34 4.91
CA ILE A 207 10.96 -8.30 4.59
C ILE A 207 9.75 -8.91 3.86
N ASP A 208 9.98 -9.76 2.86
CA ASP A 208 8.91 -10.43 2.11
C ASP A 208 8.05 -11.33 2.99
N SER A 209 8.66 -12.01 3.97
CA SER A 209 7.93 -12.83 4.95
C SER A 209 7.07 -11.98 5.87
N ALA A 210 7.60 -10.84 6.36
CA ALA A 210 6.83 -9.90 7.18
C ALA A 210 5.63 -9.33 6.41
N LEU A 211 5.82 -8.95 5.14
CA LEU A 211 4.75 -8.47 4.26
C LEU A 211 3.73 -9.58 3.96
N GLY A 212 4.16 -10.80 3.69
CA GLY A 212 3.29 -11.94 3.40
C GLY A 212 2.41 -12.37 4.58
N LEU A 213 2.86 -12.13 5.81
CA LEU A 213 2.06 -12.36 7.02
C LEU A 213 1.02 -11.26 7.29
N GLY A 214 1.05 -10.15 6.54
CA GLY A 214 0.13 -9.02 6.75
C GLY A 214 0.31 -8.33 8.10
N LEU A 215 1.53 -8.38 8.66
CA LEU A 215 1.83 -7.71 9.94
C LEU A 215 1.67 -6.20 9.80
N SER A 216 1.20 -5.55 10.87
CA SER A 216 1.12 -4.10 10.93
C SER A 216 2.44 -3.44 11.37
N SER A 217 3.44 -4.19 11.84
CA SER A 217 4.73 -3.66 12.26
C SER A 217 5.76 -3.64 11.11
N GLY A 218 6.72 -2.72 11.21
CA GLY A 218 7.85 -2.61 10.32
C GLY A 218 9.00 -3.54 10.70
N VAL A 219 10.05 -3.48 9.88
CA VAL A 219 11.31 -4.21 10.08
C VAL A 219 12.43 -3.19 10.20
N LEU A 220 13.31 -3.32 11.19
CA LEU A 220 14.52 -2.52 11.31
C LEU A 220 15.73 -3.36 10.88
N ILE A 221 16.39 -2.95 9.79
CA ILE A 221 17.67 -3.51 9.35
C ILE A 221 18.77 -2.54 9.78
N ALA A 222 19.55 -2.93 10.78
CA ALA A 222 20.61 -2.13 11.36
C ALA A 222 21.95 -2.42 10.66
N VAL A 223 22.41 -1.47 9.84
CA VAL A 223 23.59 -1.58 8.98
C VAL A 223 24.80 -0.95 9.67
N PRO A 224 25.89 -1.70 9.93
CA PRO A 224 27.09 -1.11 10.52
C PRO A 224 27.74 -0.10 9.57
N CYS A 225 28.32 0.96 10.14
CA CYS A 225 29.06 1.95 9.35
C CYS A 225 30.20 1.30 8.54
N PRO A 226 30.61 1.86 7.40
CA PRO A 226 31.67 1.30 6.56
C PRO A 226 32.95 0.96 7.33
N GLN A 227 33.61 -0.15 6.97
CA GLN A 227 34.79 -0.65 7.68
C GLN A 227 35.95 0.37 7.66
N GLU A 228 36.10 1.09 6.55
CA GLU A 228 37.12 2.13 6.35
C GLU A 228 36.94 3.32 7.30
N ARG A 229 35.73 3.49 7.86
CA ARG A 229 35.38 4.56 8.80
C ARG A 229 35.26 4.08 10.24
N ALA A 230 35.47 2.79 10.52
CA ALA A 230 35.25 2.20 11.84
C ALA A 230 36.09 2.85 12.96
N ALA A 231 37.39 3.10 12.71
CA ALA A 231 38.28 3.70 13.71
C ALA A 231 37.89 5.16 14.04
N GLN A 232 37.49 5.93 13.02
CA GLN A 232 36.97 7.29 13.17
C GLN A 232 35.63 7.26 13.93
N GLY A 233 34.77 6.31 13.59
CA GLY A 233 33.49 6.07 14.24
C GLY A 233 33.59 5.79 15.74
N GLN A 234 34.54 4.93 16.13
CA GLN A 234 34.80 4.61 17.53
C GLN A 234 35.25 5.85 18.33
N ALA A 235 36.16 6.65 17.78
CA ALA A 235 36.61 7.89 18.41
C ALA A 235 35.45 8.92 18.57
N ILE A 236 34.55 8.99 17.59
CA ILE A 236 33.35 9.84 17.68
C ILE A 236 32.42 9.35 18.78
N GLU A 237 32.17 8.04 18.88
CA GLU A 237 31.32 7.49 19.92
C GLU A 237 31.90 7.74 21.32
N GLU A 238 33.21 7.58 21.51
CA GLU A 238 33.90 7.91 22.77
C GLU A 238 33.74 9.41 23.12
N ALA A 239 33.87 10.30 22.14
CA ALA A 239 33.62 11.73 22.33
C ALA A 239 32.16 12.02 22.74
N ILE A 240 31.19 11.28 22.20
CA ILE A 240 29.77 11.41 22.55
C ILE A 240 29.53 10.95 24.00
N GLN A 241 30.10 9.82 24.41
CA GLN A 241 30.01 9.35 25.79
C GLN A 241 30.63 10.35 26.77
N GLN A 242 31.77 10.95 26.39
CA GLN A 242 32.39 12.03 27.17
C GLN A 242 31.49 13.27 27.24
N ALA A 243 30.92 13.71 26.12
CA ALA A 243 30.02 14.87 26.07
C ALA A 243 28.75 14.62 26.92
N LEU A 244 28.19 13.42 26.89
CA LEU A 244 27.05 13.04 27.72
C LEU A 244 27.38 13.00 29.21
N SER A 245 28.57 12.54 29.58
CA SER A 245 29.06 12.63 30.96
C SER A 245 29.20 14.09 31.42
N GLN A 246 29.74 14.95 30.54
CA GLN A 246 29.86 16.38 30.83
C GLN A 246 28.49 17.07 30.96
N ALA A 247 27.54 16.75 30.08
CA ALA A 247 26.16 17.28 30.15
C ALA A 247 25.53 16.95 31.51
N ARG A 248 25.68 15.70 31.97
CA ARG A 248 25.22 15.25 33.29
C ARG A 248 25.90 16.00 34.43
N SER A 249 27.23 16.11 34.40
CA SER A 249 27.97 16.84 35.46
C SER A 249 27.59 18.31 35.56
N LYS A 250 27.14 18.91 34.46
CA LYS A 250 26.70 20.32 34.37
C LYS A 250 25.20 20.51 34.58
N GLY A 251 24.44 19.43 34.81
CA GLY A 251 22.98 19.50 34.99
C GLY A 251 22.20 19.95 33.75
N ILE A 252 22.77 19.79 32.54
CA ILE A 252 22.11 20.16 31.29
C ILE A 252 21.03 19.12 30.99
N THR A 253 19.78 19.56 30.85
CA THR A 253 18.61 18.68 30.70
C THR A 253 17.63 19.22 29.66
N GLY A 254 16.70 18.37 29.21
CA GLY A 254 15.65 18.74 28.26
C GLY A 254 16.19 19.18 26.89
N LYS A 255 15.58 20.23 26.32
CA LYS A 255 15.88 20.73 24.96
C LYS A 255 17.32 21.22 24.77
N ASP A 256 18.04 21.52 25.86
CA ASP A 256 19.40 22.07 25.82
C ASP A 256 20.49 20.99 25.72
N VAL A 257 20.11 19.71 25.92
CA VAL A 257 21.03 18.56 25.82
C VAL A 257 21.54 18.39 24.38
N THR A 258 20.64 18.39 23.39
CA THR A 258 21.02 18.14 21.99
C THR A 258 21.94 19.21 21.42
N PRO A 259 21.68 20.53 21.57
CA PRO A 259 22.61 21.58 21.15
C PRO A 259 23.97 21.48 21.85
N PHE A 260 24.00 21.21 23.16
CA PHE A 260 25.24 21.03 23.92
C PHE A 260 26.06 19.85 23.38
N LEU A 261 25.41 18.71 23.13
CA LEU A 261 26.08 17.53 22.58
C LEU A 261 26.65 17.79 21.19
N LEU A 262 25.90 18.44 20.29
CA LEU A 262 26.36 18.76 18.94
C LEU A 262 27.54 19.74 18.94
N GLN A 263 27.50 20.77 19.79
CA GLN A 263 28.62 21.69 19.95
C GLN A 263 29.87 20.95 20.45
N ARG A 264 29.71 20.13 21.49
CA ARG A 264 30.83 19.42 22.09
C ARG A 264 31.42 18.35 21.17
N LEU A 265 30.57 17.66 20.40
CA LEU A 265 30.98 16.76 19.32
C LEU A 265 31.83 17.47 18.28
N THR A 266 31.41 18.66 17.86
CA THR A 266 32.14 19.44 16.85
C THR A 266 33.53 19.82 17.38
N GLU A 267 33.62 20.28 18.63
CA GLU A 267 34.88 20.62 19.30
C GLU A 267 35.81 19.41 19.48
N LEU A 268 35.25 18.23 19.79
CA LEU A 268 36.02 17.01 20.06
C LEU A 268 36.44 16.24 18.80
N THR A 269 35.73 16.44 17.68
CA THR A 269 35.93 15.65 16.46
C THR A 269 36.55 16.44 15.30
N ASP A 270 36.75 17.76 15.44
CA ASP A 270 37.37 18.61 14.41
C ASP A 270 36.70 18.46 13.03
N GLY A 271 35.37 18.37 13.01
CA GLY A 271 34.57 18.20 11.79
C GLY A 271 34.47 16.77 11.23
N LYS A 272 35.25 15.81 11.76
CA LYS A 272 35.28 14.40 11.32
C LYS A 272 33.96 13.64 11.50
N SER A 273 33.04 14.15 12.33
CA SER A 273 31.71 13.56 12.52
C SER A 273 30.84 13.69 11.28
N LEU A 274 31.01 14.76 10.50
CA LEU A 274 30.20 15.04 9.31
C LEU A 274 30.55 14.10 8.16
N ASP A 275 31.83 13.88 7.89
CA ASP A 275 32.29 12.92 6.87
C ASP A 275 31.84 11.49 7.20
N SER A 276 31.87 11.13 8.48
CA SER A 276 31.40 9.81 8.93
C SER A 276 29.88 9.67 8.79
N ASN A 277 29.14 10.75 9.06
CA ASN A 277 27.69 10.78 8.85
C ASN A 277 27.32 10.69 7.37
N LEU A 278 28.06 11.35 6.49
CA LEU A 278 27.83 11.22 5.05
C LEU A 278 28.11 9.78 4.58
N ALA A 279 29.26 9.22 4.97
CA ALA A 279 29.64 7.86 4.60
C ALA A 279 28.65 6.79 5.08
N LEU A 280 28.09 6.92 6.30
CA LEU A 280 27.09 5.98 6.78
C LEU A 280 25.77 6.11 6.00
N ILE A 281 25.32 7.33 5.67
CA ILE A 281 24.07 7.53 4.92
C ILE A 281 24.21 6.94 3.51
N GLN A 282 25.34 7.19 2.85
CA GLN A 282 25.67 6.61 1.55
C GLN A 282 25.67 5.07 1.59
N ASN A 283 26.25 4.47 2.63
CA ASN A 283 26.25 3.02 2.80
C ASN A 283 24.84 2.46 3.04
N ASN A 284 24.03 3.12 3.87
CA ASN A 284 22.64 2.72 4.09
C ASN A 284 21.82 2.82 2.81
N ALA A 285 22.05 3.84 1.99
CA ALA A 285 21.42 3.99 0.68
C ALA A 285 21.80 2.85 -0.26
N ARG A 286 23.10 2.53 -0.36
CA ARG A 286 23.57 1.38 -1.15
C ARG A 286 22.91 0.08 -0.71
N VAL A 287 23.00 -0.26 0.58
CA VAL A 287 22.44 -1.50 1.14
C VAL A 287 20.92 -1.54 0.96
N GLY A 288 20.21 -0.46 1.28
CA GLY A 288 18.76 -0.38 1.14
C GLY A 288 18.28 -0.51 -0.31
N SER A 289 19.01 0.06 -1.26
CA SER A 289 18.72 -0.13 -2.69
C SER A 289 18.94 -1.57 -3.15
N CYS A 290 20.04 -2.19 -2.75
CA CYS A 290 20.31 -3.59 -3.05
C CYS A 290 19.23 -4.52 -2.45
N ILE A 291 18.79 -4.26 -1.20
CA ILE A 291 17.67 -4.96 -0.57
C ILE A 291 16.37 -4.76 -1.35
N ALA A 292 16.03 -3.54 -1.75
CA ALA A 292 14.83 -3.25 -2.52
C ALA A 292 14.83 -3.99 -3.88
N VAL A 293 15.97 -4.03 -4.56
CA VAL A 293 16.16 -4.79 -5.81
C VAL A 293 15.99 -6.28 -5.58
N ALA A 294 16.62 -6.84 -4.53
CA ALA A 294 16.48 -8.25 -4.18
C ALA A 294 15.03 -8.62 -3.85
N LEU A 295 14.32 -7.76 -3.10
CA LEU A 295 12.91 -7.91 -2.77
C LEU A 295 12.03 -7.89 -4.04
N SER A 296 12.23 -6.91 -4.93
CA SER A 296 11.50 -6.82 -6.21
C SER A 296 11.72 -8.08 -7.07
N LYS A 297 12.97 -8.58 -7.15
CA LYS A 297 13.29 -9.84 -7.87
C LYS A 297 12.59 -11.03 -7.23
N LEU A 298 12.62 -11.16 -5.91
CA LEU A 298 11.98 -12.23 -5.15
C LEU A 298 10.46 -12.25 -5.39
N GLN A 299 9.82 -11.09 -5.29
CA GLN A 299 8.38 -10.94 -5.52
C GLN A 299 7.99 -11.21 -6.97
N LYS A 300 8.78 -10.73 -7.94
CA LYS A 300 8.59 -11.06 -9.36
C LYS A 300 8.77 -12.56 -9.64
N ALA A 301 9.75 -13.21 -9.00
CA ALA A 301 9.94 -14.65 -9.13
C ALA A 301 8.76 -15.43 -8.52
N LYS A 302 8.24 -15.01 -7.36
CA LYS A 302 7.02 -15.57 -6.78
C LYS A 302 5.82 -15.39 -7.69
N ARG A 303 5.60 -14.18 -8.25
CA ARG A 303 4.54 -13.90 -9.24
C ARG A 303 4.68 -14.72 -10.52
N LYS A 304 5.91 -14.91 -11.03
CA LYS A 304 6.17 -15.78 -12.19
C LYS A 304 5.95 -17.27 -11.88
N ARG A 305 6.26 -17.73 -10.66
CA ARG A 305 5.91 -19.08 -10.18
C ARG A 305 4.41 -19.26 -9.94
N SER A 306 3.67 -18.16 -9.72
CA SER A 306 2.21 -18.15 -9.62
C SER A 306 1.51 -17.77 -10.94
N GLN A 307 2.26 -17.57 -12.03
CA GLN A 307 1.75 -17.55 -13.40
C GLN A 307 1.87 -18.97 -13.98
N PRO A 308 0.88 -19.47 -14.74
CA PRO A 308 0.67 -20.90 -14.93
C PRO A 308 1.75 -21.51 -15.84
N GLY A 309 2.67 -22.22 -15.21
CA GLY A 309 3.59 -23.16 -15.82
C GLY A 309 3.90 -24.25 -14.82
N GLN A 310 3.17 -25.36 -14.95
CA GLN A 310 3.17 -26.58 -14.12
C GLN A 310 2.21 -26.60 -12.93
N GLU A 311 1.33 -27.60 -13.00
CA GLU A 311 0.42 -28.16 -12.01
C GLU A 311 0.99 -28.10 -10.58
N ASP A 312 0.58 -27.09 -9.82
CA ASP A 312 0.71 -27.09 -8.36
C ASP A 312 -0.65 -26.63 -7.82
N MET A 313 -1.29 -27.48 -7.03
CA MET A 313 -2.66 -27.27 -6.54
C MET A 313 -2.74 -25.97 -5.74
N THR A 314 -3.31 -24.92 -6.37
CA THR A 314 -3.62 -23.66 -5.71
C THR A 314 -4.59 -23.92 -4.56
N ALA A 315 -4.39 -23.24 -3.43
CA ALA A 315 -5.34 -23.32 -2.34
C ALA A 315 -6.75 -22.94 -2.87
N PRO A 316 -7.80 -23.66 -2.45
CA PRO A 316 -9.14 -23.47 -2.99
C PRO A 316 -9.60 -22.03 -2.76
N GLN A 317 -9.81 -21.29 -3.84
CA GLN A 317 -10.21 -19.88 -3.82
C GLN A 317 -11.64 -19.70 -4.32
N PRO A 318 -12.43 -18.72 -3.80
CA PRO A 318 -13.76 -18.44 -4.33
C PRO A 318 -13.70 -18.11 -5.83
N VAL A 319 -14.75 -18.47 -6.56
CA VAL A 319 -14.89 -18.08 -7.98
C VAL A 319 -16.11 -17.18 -8.12
N VAL A 320 -15.95 -16.04 -8.79
CA VAL A 320 -17.04 -15.11 -9.06
C VAL A 320 -17.25 -15.04 -10.56
N ILE A 321 -18.48 -15.29 -11.02
CA ILE A 321 -18.85 -15.29 -12.43
C ILE A 321 -19.82 -14.14 -12.64
N GLY A 322 -19.40 -13.08 -13.33
CA GLY A 322 -20.26 -11.92 -13.49
C GLY A 322 -19.66 -10.72 -14.17
N GLY A 323 -20.49 -9.69 -14.34
CA GLY A 323 -20.17 -8.53 -15.14
C GLY A 323 -19.25 -7.52 -14.44
N ILE A 324 -18.46 -6.82 -15.25
CA ILE A 324 -17.78 -5.57 -14.91
C ILE A 324 -18.46 -4.47 -15.72
N ASN A 325 -18.66 -3.30 -15.11
CA ASN A 325 -19.25 -2.14 -15.79
C ASN A 325 -18.39 -0.88 -15.58
N VAL A 326 -18.50 0.08 -16.49
CA VAL A 326 -18.11 1.47 -16.29
C VAL A 326 -19.37 2.30 -16.11
N ASP A 327 -19.56 2.81 -14.90
CA ASP A 327 -20.76 3.55 -14.55
C ASP A 327 -20.52 5.06 -14.70
N PHE A 328 -21.41 5.74 -15.41
CA PHE A 328 -21.47 7.18 -15.55
C PHE A 328 -22.69 7.70 -14.77
N ILE A 329 -22.45 8.39 -13.67
CA ILE A 329 -23.52 9.00 -12.86
C ILE A 329 -23.60 10.48 -13.23
N ALA A 330 -24.60 10.83 -14.03
CA ALA A 330 -24.92 12.20 -14.42
C ALA A 330 -25.94 12.80 -13.44
N LYS A 331 -25.48 13.70 -12.58
CA LYS A 331 -26.32 14.39 -11.60
C LYS A 331 -26.71 15.79 -12.09
N ALA A 332 -28.01 16.03 -12.26
CA ALA A 332 -28.54 17.35 -12.56
C ALA A 332 -28.43 18.29 -11.35
N GLN A 333 -28.24 19.59 -11.61
CA GLN A 333 -28.23 20.62 -10.55
C GLN A 333 -29.65 20.97 -10.09
N ASN A 334 -30.64 20.82 -10.98
CA ASN A 334 -32.02 21.15 -10.68
C ASN A 334 -32.80 19.92 -10.14
N PRO A 335 -33.85 20.14 -9.32
CA PRO A 335 -34.71 19.07 -8.82
C PRO A 335 -35.49 18.38 -9.94
N GLU A 336 -35.96 19.15 -10.91
CA GLU A 336 -36.65 18.62 -12.09
C GLU A 336 -35.69 18.59 -13.28
N ILE A 337 -35.64 17.43 -13.96
CA ILE A 337 -34.87 17.27 -15.19
C ILE A 337 -35.74 17.68 -16.37
N LEU A 338 -35.26 18.66 -17.15
CA LEU A 338 -35.97 19.17 -18.32
C LEU A 338 -35.94 18.13 -19.44
N GLY A 339 -37.12 17.70 -19.87
CA GLY A 339 -37.31 16.83 -21.04
C GLY A 339 -37.23 17.58 -22.38
N GLY A 340 -37.44 16.84 -23.48
CA GLY A 340 -37.56 17.41 -24.84
C GLY A 340 -36.23 17.72 -25.53
N GLY A 341 -35.14 17.02 -25.17
CA GLY A 341 -33.82 17.21 -25.80
C GLY A 341 -33.03 18.42 -25.29
N GLN A 342 -33.48 19.05 -24.19
CA GLN A 342 -32.79 20.19 -23.59
C GLN A 342 -31.53 19.76 -22.82
N THR A 343 -30.55 20.67 -22.76
CA THR A 343 -29.33 20.46 -21.97
C THR A 343 -29.58 20.82 -20.52
N ASN A 344 -29.36 19.87 -19.61
CA ASN A 344 -29.48 20.08 -18.17
C ASN A 344 -28.10 20.34 -17.56
N ALA A 345 -27.94 21.43 -16.80
CA ALA A 345 -26.70 21.70 -16.08
C ALA A 345 -26.46 20.65 -15.00
N GLY A 346 -25.27 20.07 -14.93
CA GLY A 346 -24.99 18.93 -14.07
C GLY A 346 -23.51 18.59 -13.91
N ARG A 347 -23.25 17.47 -13.24
CA ARG A 347 -21.91 16.86 -13.13
C ARG A 347 -22.00 15.39 -13.50
N VAL A 348 -21.02 14.91 -14.25
CA VAL A 348 -20.88 13.49 -14.57
C VAL A 348 -19.70 12.92 -13.80
N ARG A 349 -19.92 11.81 -13.10
CA ARG A 349 -18.87 11.06 -12.42
C ARG A 349 -18.76 9.68 -13.02
N ARG A 350 -17.53 9.26 -13.33
CA ARG A 350 -17.23 7.88 -13.73
C ARG A 350 -16.84 7.05 -12.51
N THR A 351 -17.40 5.86 -12.39
CA THR A 351 -17.04 4.83 -11.42
C THR A 351 -16.97 3.46 -12.12
N PHE A 352 -16.41 2.45 -11.46
CA PHE A 352 -16.36 1.10 -12.02
C PHE A 352 -17.34 0.24 -11.24
N GLY A 353 -18.30 -0.32 -11.97
CA GLY A 353 -19.49 -1.03 -11.56
C GLY A 353 -19.44 -2.53 -11.84
N GLY A 354 -20.61 -3.15 -11.83
CA GLY A 354 -20.82 -4.57 -12.13
C GLY A 354 -21.02 -5.41 -10.87
N VAL A 355 -22.09 -6.21 -10.84
CA VAL A 355 -22.43 -7.04 -9.67
C VAL A 355 -21.35 -8.10 -9.45
N GLY A 356 -20.93 -8.82 -10.49
CA GLY A 356 -19.79 -9.74 -10.40
C GLY A 356 -18.52 -9.08 -9.87
N ARG A 357 -18.16 -7.91 -10.43
CA ARG A 357 -17.01 -7.13 -9.97
C ARG A 357 -17.14 -6.65 -8.52
N ASN A 358 -18.33 -6.22 -8.09
CA ASN A 358 -18.59 -5.84 -6.69
C ASN A 358 -18.41 -7.02 -5.73
N LEU A 359 -18.92 -8.20 -6.08
CA LEU A 359 -18.76 -9.41 -5.27
C LEU A 359 -17.28 -9.82 -5.13
N ALA A 360 -16.55 -9.80 -6.25
CA ALA A 360 -15.11 -10.07 -6.24
C ALA A 360 -14.34 -9.02 -5.41
N ASP A 361 -14.67 -7.74 -5.53
CA ASP A 361 -14.03 -6.67 -4.75
C ASP A 361 -14.29 -6.82 -3.25
N CYS A 362 -15.54 -7.12 -2.86
CA CYS A 362 -15.90 -7.39 -1.47
C CYS A 362 -15.12 -8.57 -0.88
N LEU A 363 -15.08 -9.70 -1.59
CA LEU A 363 -14.31 -10.88 -1.16
C LEU A 363 -12.81 -10.57 -1.05
N SER A 364 -12.27 -9.79 -1.99
CA SER A 364 -10.87 -9.36 -1.98
C SER A 364 -10.55 -8.52 -0.74
N ARG A 365 -11.43 -7.58 -0.39
CA ARG A 365 -11.30 -6.74 0.81
C ARG A 365 -11.47 -7.49 2.12
N LEU A 366 -12.17 -8.64 2.10
CA LEU A 366 -12.29 -9.55 3.23
C LEU A 366 -11.07 -10.50 3.37
N GLY A 367 -10.02 -10.30 2.56
CA GLY A 367 -8.79 -11.07 2.62
C GLY A 367 -8.82 -12.38 1.84
N GLN A 368 -9.83 -12.59 0.99
CA GLN A 368 -9.85 -13.70 0.03
C GLN A 368 -9.22 -13.27 -1.31
N ALA A 369 -8.90 -14.22 -2.17
CA ALA A 369 -8.42 -13.95 -3.53
C ALA A 369 -9.38 -14.57 -4.55
N PRO A 370 -10.57 -13.99 -4.77
CA PRO A 370 -11.55 -14.58 -5.69
C PRO A 370 -11.07 -14.51 -7.13
N LEU A 371 -11.16 -15.62 -7.87
CA LEU A 371 -10.99 -15.63 -9.32
C LEU A 371 -12.25 -15.01 -9.96
N LEU A 372 -12.10 -13.88 -10.64
CA LEU A 372 -13.20 -13.23 -11.37
C LEU A 372 -13.25 -13.71 -12.83
N LEU A 373 -14.32 -14.43 -13.17
CA LEU A 373 -14.69 -14.80 -14.54
C LEU A 373 -15.62 -13.73 -15.14
N SER A 374 -15.11 -12.94 -16.08
CA SER A 374 -15.82 -11.80 -16.67
C SER A 374 -15.40 -11.52 -18.12
N ALA A 375 -15.94 -10.46 -18.72
CA ALA A 375 -15.57 -9.99 -20.05
C ALA A 375 -15.55 -8.46 -20.11
N VAL A 376 -14.53 -7.90 -20.77
CA VAL A 376 -14.35 -6.47 -21.07
C VAL A 376 -13.90 -6.29 -22.51
N GLY A 377 -14.23 -5.15 -23.10
CA GLY A 377 -13.80 -4.80 -24.45
C GLY A 377 -12.34 -4.36 -24.45
N LYS A 378 -11.62 -4.60 -25.54
CA LYS A 378 -10.32 -3.94 -25.80
C LYS A 378 -10.55 -2.53 -26.33
N ASP A 379 -11.16 -1.69 -25.51
CA ASP A 379 -11.52 -0.31 -25.81
C ASP A 379 -10.80 0.68 -24.87
N GLU A 380 -11.16 1.96 -24.95
CA GLU A 380 -10.59 3.02 -24.11
C GLU A 380 -10.86 2.84 -22.61
N HIS A 381 -11.78 1.95 -22.23
CA HIS A 381 -12.11 1.67 -20.84
C HIS A 381 -11.24 0.57 -20.22
N LEU A 382 -10.67 -0.34 -21.02
CA LEU A 382 -9.88 -1.48 -20.57
C LEU A 382 -8.82 -1.09 -19.53
N GLU A 383 -7.93 -0.16 -19.89
CA GLU A 383 -6.82 0.26 -19.03
C GLU A 383 -7.32 0.86 -17.71
N SER A 384 -8.44 1.59 -17.75
CA SER A 384 -9.02 2.19 -16.55
C SER A 384 -9.65 1.13 -15.64
N VAL A 385 -10.29 0.11 -16.22
CA VAL A 385 -10.84 -1.04 -15.47
C VAL A 385 -9.72 -1.84 -14.81
N LEU A 386 -8.69 -2.21 -15.57
CA LEU A 386 -7.54 -2.98 -15.06
C LEU A 386 -6.81 -2.20 -13.95
N HIS A 387 -6.63 -0.89 -14.13
CA HIS A 387 -6.03 -0.04 -13.11
C HIS A 387 -6.86 0.04 -11.83
N TYR A 388 -8.18 0.22 -11.95
CA TYR A 388 -9.07 0.28 -10.80
C TYR A 388 -9.15 -1.07 -10.05
N CYS A 389 -9.05 -2.17 -10.78
CA CYS A 389 -9.22 -3.54 -10.28
C CYS A 389 -7.89 -4.26 -9.99
N HIS A 390 -6.76 -3.54 -9.93
CA HIS A 390 -5.42 -4.13 -9.82
C HIS A 390 -5.18 -4.99 -8.57
N HIS A 391 -6.02 -4.86 -7.54
CA HIS A 391 -5.96 -5.62 -6.29
C HIS A 391 -6.80 -6.92 -6.34
N MET A 392 -7.50 -7.21 -7.43
CA MET A 392 -8.30 -8.43 -7.64
C MET A 392 -7.60 -9.39 -8.62
N ASP A 393 -7.93 -10.69 -8.57
CA ASP A 393 -7.49 -11.66 -9.58
C ASP A 393 -8.33 -11.51 -10.85
N MET A 394 -7.77 -10.77 -11.81
CA MET A 394 -8.38 -10.48 -13.11
C MET A 394 -7.97 -11.48 -14.20
N SER A 395 -7.29 -12.59 -13.85
CA SER A 395 -6.80 -13.58 -14.83
C SER A 395 -7.91 -14.29 -15.61
N GLY A 396 -9.11 -14.35 -15.02
CA GLY A 396 -10.34 -14.85 -15.66
C GLY A 396 -11.16 -13.78 -16.38
N VAL A 397 -10.61 -12.62 -16.72
CA VAL A 397 -11.36 -11.58 -17.43
C VAL A 397 -10.98 -11.60 -18.92
N LEU A 398 -11.94 -11.98 -19.77
CA LEU A 398 -11.78 -11.91 -21.23
C LEU A 398 -11.57 -10.47 -21.68
N GLN A 399 -10.63 -10.27 -22.60
CA GLN A 399 -10.38 -9.00 -23.27
C GLN A 399 -10.67 -9.17 -24.76
N LEU A 400 -11.83 -8.68 -25.20
CA LEU A 400 -12.39 -8.99 -26.53
C LEU A 400 -12.19 -7.83 -27.52
N GLU A 401 -11.65 -8.13 -28.70
CA GLU A 401 -11.52 -7.15 -29.79
C GLU A 401 -12.86 -6.96 -30.50
N GLY A 402 -13.23 -5.70 -30.78
CA GLY A 402 -14.47 -5.35 -31.47
C GLY A 402 -15.73 -5.30 -30.60
N GLU A 403 -15.61 -5.63 -29.30
CA GLU A 403 -16.67 -5.51 -28.31
C GLU A 403 -16.44 -4.27 -27.43
N SER A 404 -17.52 -3.63 -26.98
CA SER A 404 -17.46 -2.52 -26.02
C SER A 404 -17.50 -3.04 -24.58
N THR A 405 -16.66 -2.47 -23.71
CA THR A 405 -16.76 -2.67 -22.26
C THR A 405 -18.12 -2.20 -21.79
N ALA A 406 -18.79 -2.98 -20.94
CA ALA A 406 -20.13 -2.65 -20.49
C ALA A 406 -20.15 -1.27 -19.80
N THR A 407 -21.12 -0.44 -20.14
CA THR A 407 -21.33 0.88 -19.54
C THR A 407 -22.73 1.02 -18.97
N TYR A 408 -22.87 1.79 -17.89
CA TYR A 408 -24.16 2.14 -17.32
C TYR A 408 -24.24 3.63 -17.06
N CYS A 409 -25.18 4.32 -17.67
CA CYS A 409 -25.44 5.73 -17.43
C CYS A 409 -26.67 5.89 -16.54
N ALA A 410 -26.48 6.48 -15.36
CA ALA A 410 -27.55 6.86 -14.46
C ALA A 410 -27.70 8.38 -14.45
N VAL A 411 -28.86 8.87 -14.85
CA VAL A 411 -29.23 10.29 -14.77
C VAL A 411 -30.09 10.50 -13.52
N ILE A 412 -29.57 11.24 -12.55
CA ILE A 412 -30.23 11.50 -11.27
C ILE A 412 -30.52 12.99 -11.07
N SER A 413 -31.64 13.29 -10.42
CA SER A 413 -32.01 14.66 -10.05
C SER A 413 -31.11 15.23 -8.95
N SER A 414 -31.24 16.53 -8.66
CA SER A 414 -30.50 17.12 -7.53
C SER A 414 -30.88 16.51 -6.18
N ALA A 415 -32.15 16.07 -6.04
CA ALA A 415 -32.70 15.34 -4.90
C ALA A 415 -32.18 13.90 -4.79
N GLY A 416 -31.56 13.37 -5.85
CA GLY A 416 -30.98 12.02 -5.88
C GLY A 416 -31.92 10.95 -6.45
N GLU A 417 -33.08 11.34 -6.97
CA GLU A 417 -34.02 10.43 -7.62
C GLU A 417 -33.48 10.02 -9.00
N LEU A 418 -33.60 8.74 -9.35
CA LEU A 418 -33.20 8.22 -10.66
C LEU A 418 -34.25 8.58 -11.70
N SER A 419 -33.87 9.41 -12.67
CA SER A 419 -34.74 9.79 -13.78
C SER A 419 -34.62 8.83 -14.96
N LEU A 420 -33.40 8.40 -15.30
CA LEU A 420 -33.14 7.48 -16.42
C LEU A 420 -31.91 6.63 -16.10
N GLY A 421 -32.03 5.32 -16.31
CA GLY A 421 -30.91 4.39 -16.40
C GLY A 421 -30.79 3.86 -17.82
N LEU A 422 -29.58 3.89 -18.40
CA LEU A 422 -29.27 3.30 -19.69
C LEU A 422 -28.05 2.39 -19.55
N GLY A 423 -28.20 1.11 -19.85
CA GLY A 423 -27.10 0.15 -19.83
C GLY A 423 -26.77 -0.37 -21.22
N ASP A 424 -25.50 -0.29 -21.60
CA ASP A 424 -24.91 -1.08 -22.68
C ASP A 424 -24.11 -2.19 -22.01
N MET A 425 -24.66 -3.40 -21.95
CA MET A 425 -24.09 -4.52 -21.17
C MET A 425 -24.02 -5.82 -21.98
N ASP A 426 -24.11 -5.73 -23.31
CA ASP A 426 -24.21 -6.91 -24.19
C ASP A 426 -22.98 -7.82 -24.10
N ILE A 427 -21.81 -7.25 -23.79
CA ILE A 427 -20.58 -8.03 -23.60
C ILE A 427 -20.70 -9.08 -22.47
N HIS A 428 -21.60 -8.92 -21.51
CA HIS A 428 -21.83 -9.95 -20.49
C HIS A 428 -22.36 -11.26 -21.10
N HIS A 429 -22.94 -11.23 -22.31
CA HIS A 429 -23.30 -12.44 -23.05
C HIS A 429 -22.09 -13.30 -23.45
N GLN A 430 -20.88 -12.72 -23.46
CA GLN A 430 -19.64 -13.41 -23.78
C GLN A 430 -19.12 -14.27 -22.60
N ILE A 431 -19.69 -14.11 -21.41
CA ILE A 431 -19.44 -14.98 -20.24
C ILE A 431 -20.23 -16.29 -20.42
N THR A 432 -19.92 -16.99 -21.51
CA THR A 432 -20.63 -18.20 -21.98
C THR A 432 -20.29 -19.43 -21.14
N GLU A 433 -21.15 -20.45 -21.23
CA GLU A 433 -20.84 -21.79 -20.72
C GLU A 433 -19.51 -22.32 -21.26
N GLN A 434 -19.26 -22.16 -22.57
CA GLN A 434 -18.02 -22.60 -23.20
C GLN A 434 -16.80 -21.93 -22.57
N TYR A 435 -16.89 -20.64 -22.25
CA TYR A 435 -15.82 -19.93 -21.56
C TYR A 435 -15.65 -20.41 -20.12
N VAL A 436 -16.72 -20.39 -19.33
CA VAL A 436 -16.70 -20.75 -17.90
C VAL A 436 -16.26 -22.20 -17.69
N SER A 437 -16.62 -23.12 -18.59
CA SER A 437 -16.22 -24.53 -18.52
C SER A 437 -14.72 -24.77 -18.61
N GLN A 438 -13.94 -23.82 -19.13
CA GLN A 438 -12.47 -23.88 -19.14
C GLN A 438 -11.88 -23.83 -17.72
N PHE A 439 -12.64 -23.32 -16.76
CA PHE A 439 -12.27 -23.19 -15.35
C PHE A 439 -12.95 -24.26 -14.48
N LYS A 440 -13.36 -25.39 -15.07
CA LYS A 440 -14.07 -26.46 -14.35
C LYS A 440 -13.34 -26.92 -13.10
N GLU A 441 -12.01 -27.06 -13.16
CA GLU A 441 -11.21 -27.47 -11.99
C GLU A 441 -11.26 -26.42 -10.87
N ASN A 442 -11.08 -25.14 -11.20
CA ASN A 442 -11.21 -24.05 -10.22
C ASN A 442 -12.61 -24.01 -9.61
N LEU A 443 -13.65 -24.19 -10.42
CA LEU A 443 -15.05 -24.23 -9.95
C LEU A 443 -15.28 -25.40 -8.98
N CYS A 444 -14.76 -26.59 -9.30
CA CYS A 444 -14.95 -27.79 -8.47
C CYS A 444 -14.19 -27.71 -7.14
N GLN A 445 -13.09 -26.97 -7.09
CA GLN A 445 -12.30 -26.76 -5.88
C GLN A 445 -12.76 -25.54 -5.08
N ALA A 446 -13.58 -24.66 -5.66
CA ALA A 446 -13.97 -23.41 -5.01
C ALA A 446 -14.76 -23.67 -3.72
N PRO A 447 -14.42 -23.00 -2.60
CA PRO A 447 -15.21 -23.07 -1.37
C PRO A 447 -16.57 -22.37 -1.54
N LEU A 448 -16.68 -21.47 -2.52
CA LEU A 448 -17.90 -20.76 -2.89
C LEU A 448 -17.81 -20.32 -4.35
N VAL A 449 -18.89 -20.53 -5.10
CA VAL A 449 -19.08 -19.96 -6.44
C VAL A 449 -20.18 -18.90 -6.40
N CYS A 450 -19.86 -17.66 -6.73
CA CYS A 450 -20.83 -16.57 -6.81
C CYS A 450 -21.21 -16.31 -8.28
N ILE A 451 -22.50 -16.17 -8.57
CA ILE A 451 -23.01 -15.94 -9.91
C ILE A 451 -23.85 -14.65 -9.93
N ASP A 452 -23.49 -13.74 -10.83
CA ASP A 452 -24.25 -12.53 -11.16
C ASP A 452 -25.42 -12.85 -12.10
N GLY A 453 -26.60 -12.28 -11.84
CA GLY A 453 -27.77 -12.38 -12.72
C GLY A 453 -27.58 -11.85 -14.15
N ASN A 454 -26.54 -11.05 -14.44
CA ASN A 454 -26.26 -10.57 -15.79
C ASN A 454 -25.83 -11.67 -16.76
N VAL A 455 -25.23 -12.76 -16.27
CA VAL A 455 -24.65 -13.79 -17.14
C VAL A 455 -25.73 -14.57 -17.91
N PRO A 456 -25.40 -15.21 -19.05
CA PRO A 456 -26.35 -16.00 -19.83
C PRO A 456 -27.03 -17.09 -19.00
N LEU A 457 -28.30 -17.37 -19.31
CA LEU A 457 -29.06 -18.43 -18.64
C LEU A 457 -28.38 -19.80 -18.78
N SER A 458 -27.80 -20.10 -19.94
CA SER A 458 -27.03 -21.33 -20.17
C SER A 458 -25.83 -21.45 -19.22
N THR A 459 -25.09 -20.36 -19.00
CA THR A 459 -23.99 -20.31 -18.03
C THR A 459 -24.48 -20.57 -16.60
N ILE A 460 -25.60 -19.96 -16.19
CA ILE A 460 -26.21 -20.21 -14.87
C ILE A 460 -26.59 -21.69 -14.73
N GLN A 461 -27.24 -22.26 -15.76
CA GLN A 461 -27.66 -23.67 -15.77
C GLN A 461 -26.47 -24.61 -15.68
N TYR A 462 -25.39 -24.33 -16.43
CA TYR A 462 -24.14 -25.09 -16.38
C TYR A 462 -23.54 -25.12 -14.98
N VAL A 463 -23.38 -23.95 -14.34
CA VAL A 463 -22.81 -23.87 -12.98
C VAL A 463 -23.71 -24.56 -11.96
N CYS A 464 -25.04 -24.42 -12.08
CA CYS A 464 -25.99 -25.11 -11.22
C CYS A 464 -25.93 -26.64 -11.41
N GLN A 465 -25.73 -27.13 -12.64
CA GLN A 465 -25.53 -28.55 -12.90
C GLN A 465 -24.24 -29.05 -12.24
N LEU A 466 -23.13 -28.33 -12.45
CA LEU A 466 -21.83 -28.66 -11.85
C LEU A 466 -21.92 -28.67 -10.31
N ALA A 467 -22.66 -27.74 -9.73
CA ALA A 467 -22.89 -27.68 -8.30
C ALA A 467 -23.63 -28.90 -7.74
N ARG A 468 -24.59 -29.46 -8.47
CA ARG A 468 -25.24 -30.73 -8.06
C ARG A 468 -24.31 -31.92 -8.16
N GLU A 469 -23.53 -31.99 -9.25
CA GLU A 469 -22.61 -33.10 -9.51
C GLU A 469 -21.46 -33.15 -8.48
N HIS A 470 -20.97 -31.98 -8.07
CA HIS A 470 -19.79 -31.84 -7.21
C HIS A 470 -20.06 -31.27 -5.81
N GLN A 471 -21.33 -31.08 -5.44
CA GLN A 471 -21.76 -30.54 -4.14
C GLN A 471 -21.15 -29.17 -3.79
N LEU A 472 -21.12 -28.28 -4.78
CA LEU A 472 -20.53 -26.94 -4.63
C LEU A 472 -21.49 -26.00 -3.90
N ALA A 473 -20.94 -25.13 -3.06
CA ALA A 473 -21.69 -24.01 -2.51
C ALA A 473 -21.84 -22.92 -3.58
N VAL A 474 -23.07 -22.58 -3.94
CA VAL A 474 -23.37 -21.57 -4.96
C VAL A 474 -24.19 -20.43 -4.38
N CYS A 475 -23.69 -19.21 -4.52
CA CYS A 475 -24.41 -17.98 -4.23
C CYS A 475 -24.89 -17.33 -5.55
N TYR A 476 -26.16 -16.96 -5.63
CA TYR A 476 -26.69 -16.20 -6.76
C TYR A 476 -27.11 -14.80 -6.31
N GLU A 477 -26.52 -13.78 -6.92
CA GLU A 477 -26.84 -12.37 -6.68
C GLU A 477 -27.69 -11.84 -7.83
N PRO A 478 -28.99 -11.55 -7.57
CA PRO A 478 -29.85 -10.93 -8.56
C PRO A 478 -29.37 -9.52 -8.91
N THR A 479 -29.37 -9.17 -10.19
CA THR A 479 -28.96 -7.83 -10.65
C THR A 479 -30.14 -6.85 -10.71
N ASP A 480 -31.29 -7.35 -11.17
CA ASP A 480 -32.53 -6.61 -11.38
C ASP A 480 -33.71 -7.58 -11.42
N GLU A 481 -34.93 -7.04 -11.44
CA GLU A 481 -36.17 -7.83 -11.48
C GLU A 481 -36.23 -8.84 -12.63
N ASN A 482 -35.77 -8.48 -13.82
CA ASN A 482 -35.82 -9.33 -15.01
C ASN A 482 -34.81 -10.49 -14.93
N LYS A 483 -33.66 -10.22 -14.33
CA LYS A 483 -32.57 -11.20 -14.19
C LYS A 483 -32.79 -12.11 -12.98
N ALA A 484 -33.43 -11.63 -11.91
CA ALA A 484 -33.67 -12.39 -10.68
C ALA A 484 -34.31 -13.77 -10.94
N SER A 485 -35.22 -13.85 -11.90
CA SER A 485 -35.97 -15.07 -12.22
C SER A 485 -35.19 -16.12 -13.01
N LYS A 486 -34.02 -15.81 -13.59
CA LYS A 486 -33.30 -16.71 -14.53
C LYS A 486 -33.12 -18.14 -13.99
N PRO A 487 -32.56 -18.39 -12.78
CA PRO A 487 -32.40 -19.75 -12.26
C PRO A 487 -33.72 -20.47 -12.00
N PHE A 488 -34.80 -19.72 -11.77
CA PHE A 488 -36.13 -20.21 -11.38
C PHE A 488 -37.02 -20.56 -12.57
N LEU A 489 -36.62 -20.23 -13.81
CA LEU A 489 -37.28 -20.67 -15.04
C LEU A 489 -37.10 -22.18 -15.29
N SER A 490 -36.21 -22.82 -14.56
CA SER A 490 -35.93 -24.26 -14.60
C SER A 490 -35.68 -24.77 -13.19
N ASP A 491 -35.42 -26.06 -13.02
CA ASP A 491 -35.07 -26.60 -11.70
C ASP A 491 -33.69 -26.16 -11.17
N SER A 492 -32.91 -25.39 -11.96
CA SER A 492 -31.54 -24.95 -11.63
C SER A 492 -31.42 -24.32 -10.25
N TRP A 493 -32.40 -23.52 -9.82
CA TRP A 493 -32.42 -22.91 -8.50
C TRP A 493 -32.26 -23.89 -7.33
N LYS A 494 -32.65 -25.17 -7.49
CA LYS A 494 -32.47 -26.22 -6.46
C LYS A 494 -31.01 -26.51 -6.13
N ALA A 495 -30.08 -26.09 -6.99
CA ALA A 495 -28.64 -26.21 -6.77
C ALA A 495 -28.04 -25.00 -6.03
N LEU A 496 -28.80 -23.90 -5.89
CA LEU A 496 -28.32 -22.70 -5.22
C LEU A 496 -28.32 -22.90 -3.71
N THR A 497 -27.22 -22.53 -3.06
CA THR A 497 -27.07 -22.58 -1.60
C THR A 497 -27.54 -21.27 -0.97
N TYR A 498 -27.22 -20.14 -1.61
CA TYR A 498 -27.53 -18.80 -1.13
C TYR A 498 -28.11 -17.94 -2.26
N ILE A 499 -29.03 -17.05 -1.91
CA ILE A 499 -29.51 -15.97 -2.77
C ILE A 499 -29.67 -14.70 -1.93
N SER A 500 -29.50 -13.53 -2.55
CA SER A 500 -29.54 -12.22 -1.86
C SER A 500 -30.51 -11.20 -2.51
N PRO A 501 -31.75 -11.58 -2.89
CA PRO A 501 -32.67 -10.66 -3.55
C PRO A 501 -33.10 -9.50 -2.66
N ASN A 502 -33.27 -8.32 -3.26
CA ASN A 502 -34.09 -7.28 -2.68
C ASN A 502 -35.60 -7.62 -2.78
N LEU A 503 -36.47 -6.77 -2.24
CA LEU A 503 -37.92 -7.05 -2.19
C LEU A 503 -38.56 -7.17 -3.58
N GLN A 504 -38.14 -6.36 -4.55
CA GLN A 504 -38.68 -6.39 -5.91
C GLN A 504 -38.24 -7.66 -6.65
N GLU A 505 -36.96 -8.02 -6.56
CA GLU A 505 -36.40 -9.24 -7.12
C GLU A 505 -37.04 -10.50 -6.50
N LEU A 506 -37.26 -10.49 -5.19
CA LEU A 506 -37.93 -11.59 -4.50
C LEU A 506 -39.37 -11.77 -5.00
N ARG A 507 -40.08 -10.68 -5.32
CA ARG A 507 -41.41 -10.77 -5.95
C ARG A 507 -41.34 -11.36 -7.35
N ALA A 508 -40.36 -10.95 -8.14
CA ALA A 508 -40.15 -11.51 -9.48
C ALA A 508 -39.92 -13.02 -9.40
N ILE A 509 -39.05 -13.47 -8.49
CA ILE A 509 -38.80 -14.89 -8.20
C ILE A 509 -40.10 -15.60 -7.78
N ASN A 510 -40.85 -15.03 -6.84
CA ASN A 510 -42.09 -15.62 -6.34
C ASN A 510 -43.16 -15.78 -7.44
N ARG A 511 -43.29 -14.78 -8.32
CA ARG A 511 -44.17 -14.83 -9.49
C ARG A 511 -43.73 -15.92 -10.47
N THR A 512 -42.42 -16.03 -10.74
CA THR A 512 -41.87 -17.07 -11.64
C THR A 512 -42.15 -18.48 -11.11
N LEU A 513 -42.17 -18.67 -9.79
CA LEU A 513 -42.51 -19.95 -9.17
C LEU A 513 -44.03 -20.24 -9.13
N GLY A 514 -44.89 -19.32 -9.59
CA GLY A 514 -46.34 -19.49 -9.58
C GLY A 514 -46.98 -19.36 -8.20
N ASN A 515 -46.27 -18.79 -7.22
CA ASN A 515 -46.78 -18.59 -5.87
C ASN A 515 -47.60 -17.28 -5.78
N PRO A 516 -48.62 -17.22 -4.92
CA PRO A 516 -49.37 -15.99 -4.69
C PRO A 516 -48.46 -14.91 -4.06
N VAL A 517 -48.54 -13.68 -4.55
CA VAL A 517 -47.89 -12.51 -3.95
C VAL A 517 -48.90 -11.84 -3.01
N PRO A 518 -48.57 -11.57 -1.73
CA PRO A 518 -49.50 -10.94 -0.80
C PRO A 518 -50.01 -9.59 -1.32
N ALA A 519 -51.33 -9.38 -1.31
CA ALA A 519 -51.94 -8.10 -1.67
C ALA A 519 -51.63 -7.04 -0.60
N GLY A 520 -51.27 -5.82 -1.01
CA GLY A 520 -51.10 -4.66 -0.11
C GLY A 520 -49.67 -4.19 0.15
N ILE A 521 -48.66 -4.70 -0.57
CA ILE A 521 -47.29 -4.14 -0.55
C ILE A 521 -47.00 -3.36 -1.86
N GLU A 522 -48.02 -2.68 -2.38
CA GLU A 522 -47.86 -1.67 -3.44
C GLU A 522 -47.44 -0.37 -2.76
N TYR A 523 -46.14 -0.08 -2.73
CA TYR A 523 -45.72 1.31 -2.53
C TYR A 523 -45.88 2.02 -3.88
N SER A 524 -46.57 3.15 -3.81
CA SER A 524 -46.75 4.14 -4.87
C SER A 524 -45.42 4.49 -5.55
N GLU A 525 -45.48 4.62 -6.87
CA GLU A 525 -44.43 5.17 -7.76
C GLU A 525 -43.73 6.41 -7.20
#